data_AF-A0A7H4LVB0-F1
#
_entry.id   AF-A0A7H4LVB0-F1
#
_cell.length_a   1.000
_cell.length_b   1.000
_cell.length_c   1.000
_cell.angle_alpha   90.00
_cell.angle_beta   90.00
_cell.angle_gamma   90.00
#
_symmetry.space_group_name_H-M   'P 1'
#
loop_
_entity.id
_entity.type
_entity.pdbx_description
1 polymer ?
#
loop_
_entity_poly.entity_id
_entity_poly.type
_entity_poly.pdbx_seq_one_letter_code
_entity_poly.pdbx_strand_id
1 'polypeptide(L)'
;MAISTPMLVTFIVYIFGMVLIGFIAWRSTKNFDDYILGGRSLGPFVTALSAGASDMSGWLLMGLPGAIFISGISESWIAIGLTLGAWINWKLVAGRLRVHTEANNNALTLPDYFTGRFEDKSRVLRIISALVILLFFTIYCASGIVAGARLFESTFGMSYETALWAGAAATIIYTFVGGFLAVSWTDTVQASLMIFALILTPVMVVISVGGFGDSLEVIKQKSIENVDMLKGLNFVAIISLMGWGLGYFGQPHILARFMAADSHHSIVHAVASA
;
A
#
# COMPACT_ATOMS: atom_id res chain seq x y z
N MET A 1 -20.52 -19.63 6.59
CA MET A 1 -20.88 -18.53 7.50
C MET A 1 -22.03 -17.78 6.85
N ALA A 2 -23.14 -17.49 7.54
CA ALA A 2 -24.26 -16.77 6.93
C ALA A 2 -23.91 -15.27 6.84
N ILE A 3 -24.00 -14.69 5.62
CA ILE A 3 -23.78 -13.26 5.41
C ILE A 3 -24.82 -12.48 6.22
N SER A 4 -24.37 -11.65 7.16
CA SER A 4 -25.29 -10.84 7.94
C SER A 4 -25.79 -9.65 7.14
N THR A 5 -27.07 -9.28 7.30
CA THR A 5 -27.65 -8.12 6.61
C THR A 5 -26.85 -6.82 6.86
N PRO A 6 -26.38 -6.50 8.09
CA PRO A 6 -25.55 -5.32 8.31
C PRO A 6 -24.22 -5.34 7.55
N MET A 7 -23.57 -6.51 7.46
CA MET A 7 -22.33 -6.68 6.70
C MET A 7 -22.55 -6.42 5.21
N LEU A 8 -23.61 -7.01 4.63
CA LEU A 8 -23.94 -6.82 3.22
C LEU A 8 -24.27 -5.36 2.90
N VAL A 9 -25.10 -4.72 3.72
CA VAL A 9 -25.46 -3.30 3.55
C VAL A 9 -24.22 -2.42 3.62
N THR A 10 -23.36 -2.63 4.62
CA THR A 10 -22.11 -1.86 4.77
C THR A 10 -21.21 -2.03 3.56
N PHE A 11 -21.06 -3.26 3.07
CA PHE A 11 -20.26 -3.57 1.90
C PHE A 11 -20.81 -2.91 0.62
N ILE A 12 -22.12 -2.95 0.40
CA ILE A 12 -22.76 -2.30 -0.76
C ILE A 12 -22.59 -0.78 -0.71
N VAL A 13 -22.83 -0.16 0.46
CA VAL A 13 -22.65 1.29 0.64
C VAL A 13 -21.19 1.69 0.37
N TYR A 14 -20.25 0.91 0.89
CA TYR A 14 -18.82 1.11 0.61
C TYR A 14 -18.52 1.04 -0.88
N ILE A 15 -18.88 -0.05 -1.57
CA ILE A 15 -18.63 -0.21 -3.01
C ILE A 15 -19.26 0.93 -3.82
N PHE A 16 -20.51 1.30 -3.51
CA PHE A 16 -21.18 2.41 -4.19
C PHE A 16 -20.43 3.74 -3.99
N GLY A 17 -19.98 4.03 -2.76
CA GLY A 17 -19.17 5.20 -2.48
C GLY A 17 -17.85 5.21 -3.25
N MET A 18 -17.15 4.08 -3.30
CA MET A 18 -15.90 3.94 -4.04
C MET A 18 -16.08 4.16 -5.55
N VAL A 19 -17.13 3.58 -6.14
CA VAL A 19 -17.47 3.78 -7.55
C VAL A 19 -17.82 5.23 -7.84
N LEU A 20 -18.59 5.88 -6.95
CA LEU A 20 -18.97 7.28 -7.11
C LEU A 20 -17.74 8.21 -7.08
N ILE A 21 -16.85 8.02 -6.10
CA ILE A 21 -15.61 8.81 -5.98
C ILE A 21 -14.72 8.60 -7.20
N GLY A 22 -14.52 7.34 -7.61
CA GLY A 22 -13.74 7.01 -8.79
C GLY A 22 -14.32 7.64 -10.06
N PHE A 23 -15.63 7.60 -10.23
CA PHE A 23 -16.32 8.20 -11.37
C PHE A 23 -16.23 9.73 -11.40
N ILE A 24 -16.36 10.40 -10.25
CA ILE A 24 -16.19 11.85 -10.15
C ILE A 24 -14.76 12.26 -10.51
N ALA A 25 -13.76 11.56 -9.98
CA ALA A 25 -12.36 11.83 -10.26
C ALA A 25 -11.98 11.53 -11.72
N TRP A 26 -12.53 10.46 -12.30
CA TRP A 26 -12.33 10.10 -13.72
C TRP A 26 -12.78 11.19 -14.69
N ARG A 27 -13.83 11.95 -14.37
CA ARG A 27 -14.27 13.08 -15.22
C ARG A 27 -13.22 14.19 -15.37
N SER A 28 -12.23 14.22 -14.50
CA SER A 28 -11.10 15.16 -14.58
C SER A 28 -9.97 14.65 -15.49
N THR A 29 -10.00 13.39 -15.92
CA THR A 29 -9.00 12.79 -16.80
C THR A 29 -9.33 13.10 -18.27
N LYS A 30 -8.56 13.99 -18.90
CA LYS A 30 -8.81 14.43 -20.29
C LYS A 30 -7.70 14.06 -21.26
N ASN A 31 -6.49 13.84 -20.78
CA ASN A 31 -5.32 13.51 -21.59
C ASN A 31 -4.48 12.38 -20.94
N PHE A 32 -3.37 12.03 -21.59
CA PHE A 32 -2.50 10.94 -21.15
C PHE A 32 -1.76 11.27 -19.83
N ASP A 33 -1.35 12.51 -19.62
CA ASP A 33 -0.68 12.96 -18.41
C ASP A 33 -1.62 12.85 -17.19
N ASP A 34 -2.90 13.19 -17.39
CA ASP A 34 -3.96 13.00 -16.39
C ASP A 34 -4.19 11.52 -16.09
N TYR A 35 -4.12 10.67 -17.11
CA TYR A 35 -4.35 9.24 -16.94
C TYR A 35 -3.21 8.56 -16.16
N ILE A 36 -1.96 8.96 -16.39
CA ILE A 36 -0.76 8.33 -15.79
C ILE A 36 -0.35 8.93 -14.44
N LEU A 37 -0.40 10.26 -14.29
CA LEU A 37 0.02 10.96 -13.06
C LEU A 37 -1.04 11.92 -12.51
N GLY A 38 -2.25 11.92 -13.05
CA GLY A 38 -3.30 12.83 -12.59
C GLY A 38 -2.96 14.29 -12.80
N GLY A 39 -2.22 14.62 -13.86
CA GLY A 39 -1.85 15.99 -14.19
C GLY A 39 -0.96 16.64 -13.15
N ARG A 40 -0.33 15.84 -12.27
CA ARG A 40 0.42 16.29 -11.10
C ARG A 40 -0.40 17.25 -10.23
N SER A 41 -1.65 16.92 -9.96
CA SER A 41 -2.55 17.80 -9.18
C SER A 41 -2.81 17.29 -7.76
N LEU A 42 -2.03 16.32 -7.26
CA LEU A 42 -2.28 15.78 -5.94
C LEU A 42 -1.79 16.74 -4.86
N GLY A 43 -2.73 17.21 -4.04
CA GLY A 43 -2.42 17.96 -2.82
C GLY A 43 -1.71 17.10 -1.77
N PRO A 44 -1.21 17.71 -0.68
CA PRO A 44 -0.39 17.04 0.34
C PRO A 44 -1.11 15.85 0.99
N PHE A 45 -2.37 16.04 1.37
CA PHE A 45 -3.18 15.03 2.06
C PHE A 45 -3.45 13.79 1.19
N VAL A 46 -3.87 14.01 -0.06
CA VAL A 46 -4.14 12.93 -1.02
C VAL A 46 -2.83 12.20 -1.36
N THR A 47 -1.72 12.93 -1.50
CA THR A 47 -0.40 12.33 -1.74
C THR A 47 0.01 11.42 -0.59
N ALA A 48 -0.10 11.88 0.66
CA ALA A 48 0.24 11.10 1.85
C ALA A 48 -0.62 9.84 1.98
N LEU A 49 -1.93 10.00 2.00
CA LEU A 49 -2.85 8.88 2.23
C LEU A 49 -2.90 7.92 1.04
N SER A 50 -2.86 8.41 -0.19
CA SER A 50 -2.82 7.52 -1.36
C SER A 50 -1.51 6.75 -1.42
N ALA A 51 -0.35 7.38 -1.15
CA ALA A 51 0.92 6.67 -1.06
C ALA A 51 0.91 5.63 0.07
N GLY A 52 0.33 5.98 1.22
CA GLY A 52 0.11 5.06 2.34
C GLY A 52 -0.77 3.87 1.95
N ALA A 53 -1.99 4.08 1.44
CA ALA A 53 -2.85 2.98 1.02
C ALA A 53 -2.25 2.13 -0.10
N SER A 54 -1.57 2.75 -1.05
CA SER A 54 -0.86 2.05 -2.14
C SER A 54 0.21 1.11 -1.59
N ASP A 55 0.96 1.51 -0.55
CA ASP A 55 1.91 0.67 0.16
C ASP A 55 1.24 -0.46 0.96
N MET A 56 0.18 -0.09 1.68
CA MET A 56 -0.54 -0.94 2.61
C MET A 56 -1.46 -1.92 1.86
N SER A 57 -0.85 -2.93 1.23
CA SER A 57 -1.57 -4.03 0.57
C SER A 57 -2.18 -5.03 1.57
N GLY A 58 -2.74 -6.14 1.06
CA GLY A 58 -3.16 -7.28 1.89
C GLY A 58 -2.08 -7.81 2.83
N TRP A 59 -0.80 -7.49 2.56
CA TRP A 59 0.31 -7.73 3.48
C TRP A 59 0.09 -7.14 4.88
N LEU A 60 -0.36 -5.88 5.01
CA LEU A 60 -0.45 -5.23 6.31
C LEU A 60 -1.51 -5.87 7.20
N LEU A 61 -2.65 -6.23 6.63
CA LEU A 61 -3.80 -6.75 7.40
C LEU A 61 -3.77 -8.27 7.58
N MET A 62 -3.14 -9.01 6.68
CA MET A 62 -3.08 -10.48 6.76
C MET A 62 -1.67 -11.01 6.91
N GLY A 63 -0.73 -10.49 6.13
CA GLY A 63 0.65 -10.99 6.07
C GLY A 63 1.43 -10.77 7.35
N LEU A 64 1.62 -9.52 7.77
CA LEU A 64 2.40 -9.18 8.96
C LEU A 64 1.75 -9.70 10.26
N PRO A 65 0.43 -9.53 10.51
CA PRO A 65 -0.21 -10.14 11.67
C PRO A 65 -0.13 -11.67 11.66
N GLY A 66 -0.22 -12.30 10.47
CA GLY A 66 -0.03 -13.75 10.32
C GLY A 66 1.39 -14.20 10.68
N ALA A 67 2.41 -13.46 10.24
CA ALA A 67 3.81 -13.71 10.60
C ALA A 67 4.02 -13.59 12.12
N ILE A 68 3.52 -12.52 12.74
CA ILE A 68 3.58 -12.32 14.21
C ILE A 68 2.81 -13.42 14.95
N PHE A 69 1.66 -13.86 14.43
CA PHE A 69 0.90 -14.94 15.03
C PHE A 69 1.66 -16.28 15.04
N ILE A 70 2.47 -16.54 14.01
CA ILE A 70 3.26 -17.78 13.87
C ILE A 70 4.57 -17.69 14.65
N SER A 71 5.36 -16.64 14.43
CA SER A 71 6.74 -16.52 14.91
C SER A 71 6.87 -15.74 16.23
N GLY A 72 5.85 -14.97 16.62
CA GLY A 72 5.87 -14.10 17.80
C GLY A 72 6.24 -12.65 17.49
N ILE A 73 6.41 -11.84 18.53
CA ILE A 73 6.65 -10.40 18.44
C ILE A 73 8.02 -10.04 17.81
N SER A 74 8.93 -10.99 17.68
CA SER A 74 10.23 -10.81 17.02
C SER A 74 10.10 -10.35 15.56
N GLU A 75 9.01 -10.71 14.86
CA GLU A 75 8.74 -10.21 13.50
C GLU A 75 8.42 -8.69 13.46
N SER A 76 8.19 -8.04 14.61
CA SER A 76 7.92 -6.60 14.69
C SER A 76 9.10 -5.74 14.22
N TRP A 77 10.32 -6.31 14.12
CA TRP A 77 11.45 -5.64 13.47
C TRP A 77 11.16 -5.26 12.00
N ILE A 78 10.29 -6.02 11.32
CA ILE A 78 9.80 -5.65 9.98
C ILE A 78 9.04 -4.33 10.06
N ALA A 79 8.10 -4.18 10.99
CA ALA A 79 7.31 -2.96 11.16
C ALA A 79 8.18 -1.74 11.48
N ILE A 80 9.20 -1.92 12.34
CA ILE A 80 10.18 -0.88 12.65
C ILE A 80 10.97 -0.49 11.39
N GLY A 81 11.49 -1.47 10.65
CA GLY A 81 12.20 -1.27 9.40
C GLY A 81 11.35 -0.54 8.36
N LEU A 82 10.10 -0.95 8.18
CA LEU A 82 9.16 -0.33 7.26
C LEU A 82 8.88 1.13 7.64
N THR A 83 8.61 1.40 8.92
CA THR A 83 8.36 2.77 9.42
C THR A 83 9.55 3.68 9.16
N LEU A 84 10.76 3.23 9.50
CA LEU A 84 11.99 3.98 9.25
C LEU A 84 12.25 4.16 7.75
N GLY A 85 12.09 3.09 6.97
CA GLY A 85 12.29 3.10 5.53
C GLY A 85 11.36 4.08 4.82
N ALA A 86 10.07 4.04 5.16
CA ALA A 86 9.07 4.98 4.67
C ALA A 86 9.46 6.42 5.05
N TRP A 87 9.75 6.68 6.33
CA TRP A 87 10.13 8.02 6.79
C TRP A 87 11.37 8.57 6.07
N ILE A 88 12.42 7.76 5.90
CA ILE A 88 13.63 8.18 5.17
C ILE A 88 13.33 8.40 3.69
N ASN A 89 12.54 7.53 3.06
CA ASN A 89 12.15 7.66 1.65
C ASN A 89 11.40 8.98 1.40
N TRP A 90 10.43 9.30 2.25
CA TRP A 90 9.72 10.57 2.22
C TRP A 90 10.66 11.78 2.39
N LYS A 91 11.58 11.70 3.35
CA LYS A 91 12.51 12.80 3.65
C LYS A 91 13.55 13.03 2.56
N LEU A 92 14.09 11.96 1.95
CA LEU A 92 15.23 12.04 1.04
C LEU A 92 14.86 11.95 -0.44
N VAL A 93 13.85 11.13 -0.79
CA VAL A 93 13.55 10.79 -2.19
C VAL A 93 12.35 11.55 -2.70
N ALA A 94 11.24 11.59 -1.96
CA ALA A 94 9.96 12.07 -2.47
C ALA A 94 10.06 13.47 -3.12
N GLY A 95 10.60 14.44 -2.38
CA GLY A 95 10.76 15.81 -2.86
C GLY A 95 11.69 15.93 -4.06
N ARG A 96 12.84 15.25 -4.00
CA ARG A 96 13.84 15.28 -5.08
C ARG A 96 13.31 14.64 -6.35
N LEU A 97 12.63 13.50 -6.22
CA LEU A 97 12.05 12.78 -7.36
C LEU A 97 10.97 13.61 -8.04
N ARG A 98 10.12 14.31 -7.28
CA ARG A 98 9.11 15.21 -7.85
C ARG A 98 9.73 16.31 -8.71
N VAL A 99 10.78 16.98 -8.22
CA VAL A 99 11.46 18.05 -8.96
C VAL A 99 12.21 17.50 -10.17
N HIS A 100 12.94 16.39 -10.00
CA HIS A 100 13.74 15.83 -11.08
C HIS A 100 12.90 15.23 -12.21
N THR A 101 11.76 14.62 -11.90
CA THR A 101 10.87 14.08 -12.95
C THR A 101 10.26 15.18 -13.80
N GLU A 102 9.97 16.35 -13.23
CA GLU A 102 9.52 17.52 -13.97
C GLU A 102 10.64 18.12 -14.84
N ALA A 103 11.84 18.29 -14.26
CA ALA A 103 13.00 18.83 -14.97
C ALA A 103 13.50 17.95 -16.12
N ASN A 104 13.28 16.64 -16.06
CA ASN A 104 13.71 15.68 -17.09
C ASN A 104 12.55 15.40 -18.07
N ASN A 105 12.22 16.40 -18.90
CA ASN A 105 11.18 16.31 -19.94
C ASN A 105 9.78 15.93 -19.42
N ASN A 106 9.43 16.36 -18.20
CA ASN A 106 8.18 15.98 -17.54
C ASN A 106 7.93 14.45 -17.57
N ALA A 107 8.95 13.67 -17.20
CA ALA A 107 8.88 12.21 -17.16
C ALA A 107 7.66 11.72 -16.38
N LEU A 108 6.83 10.92 -17.05
CA LEU A 108 5.58 10.38 -16.49
C LEU A 108 5.77 9.04 -15.77
N THR A 109 6.90 8.36 -16.01
CA THR A 109 7.21 7.05 -15.42
C THR A 109 8.66 6.99 -14.95
N LEU A 110 8.98 6.09 -14.01
CA LEU A 110 10.36 5.90 -13.55
C LEU A 110 11.34 5.47 -14.66
N PRO A 111 11.00 4.53 -15.57
CA PRO A 111 11.89 4.20 -16.69
C PRO A 111 12.19 5.40 -17.57
N ASP A 112 11.19 6.24 -17.84
CA ASP A 112 11.34 7.45 -18.64
C ASP A 112 12.21 8.50 -17.91
N TYR A 113 12.01 8.64 -16.61
CA TYR A 113 12.85 9.48 -15.75
C TYR A 113 14.32 9.02 -15.79
N PHE A 114 14.59 7.71 -15.67
CA PHE A 114 15.97 7.21 -15.74
C PHE A 114 16.61 7.47 -17.10
N THR A 115 15.86 7.32 -18.20
CA THR A 115 16.38 7.64 -19.53
C THR A 115 16.76 9.11 -19.67
N GLY A 116 15.91 10.04 -19.21
CA GLY A 116 16.22 11.46 -19.23
C GLY A 116 17.38 11.82 -18.30
N ARG A 117 17.33 11.34 -17.05
CA ARG A 117 18.28 11.67 -15.99
C ARG A 117 19.71 11.22 -16.26
N PHE A 118 19.87 10.08 -16.95
CA PHE A 118 21.17 9.52 -17.32
C PHE A 118 21.53 9.76 -18.78
N GLU A 119 20.74 10.57 -19.51
CA GLU A 119 20.95 10.90 -20.92
C GLU A 119 21.12 9.65 -21.82
N ASP A 120 20.35 8.59 -21.52
CA ASP A 120 20.46 7.31 -22.20
C ASP A 120 19.86 7.37 -23.62
N LYS A 121 20.73 7.62 -24.61
CA LYS A 121 20.36 7.65 -26.03
C LYS A 121 19.96 6.27 -26.58
N SER A 122 20.43 5.19 -25.95
CA SER A 122 20.19 3.80 -26.40
C SER A 122 18.84 3.24 -25.93
N ARG A 123 18.21 3.90 -24.94
CA ARG A 123 16.95 3.49 -24.27
C ARG A 123 17.05 2.14 -23.56
N VAL A 124 18.24 1.61 -23.34
CA VAL A 124 18.47 0.35 -22.64
C VAL A 124 17.98 0.43 -21.19
N LEU A 125 18.21 1.56 -20.50
CA LEU A 125 17.71 1.78 -19.14
C LEU A 125 16.18 1.71 -19.08
N ARG A 126 15.50 2.30 -20.08
CA ARG A 126 14.04 2.27 -20.16
C ARG A 126 13.52 0.84 -20.24
N ILE A 127 14.09 0.05 -21.13
CA ILE A 127 13.65 -1.32 -21.40
C ILE A 127 13.93 -2.21 -20.18
N ILE A 128 15.16 -2.17 -19.65
CA ILE A 128 15.53 -3.00 -18.49
C ILE A 128 14.67 -2.63 -17.27
N SER A 129 14.56 -1.34 -16.94
CA SER A 129 13.74 -0.92 -15.79
C SER A 129 12.26 -1.30 -15.97
N ALA A 130 11.71 -1.13 -17.17
CA ALA A 130 10.32 -1.53 -17.45
C ALA A 130 10.11 -3.04 -17.30
N LEU A 131 11.03 -3.87 -17.81
CA LEU A 131 10.92 -5.33 -17.70
C LEU A 131 11.06 -5.80 -16.25
N VAL A 132 11.99 -5.24 -15.49
CA VAL A 132 12.17 -5.54 -14.06
C VAL A 132 10.90 -5.16 -13.29
N ILE A 133 10.39 -3.93 -13.48
CA ILE A 133 9.15 -3.48 -12.85
C ILE A 133 8.01 -4.44 -13.22
N LEU A 134 7.81 -4.74 -14.50
CA LEU A 134 6.73 -5.60 -14.98
C LEU A 134 6.78 -6.99 -14.33
N LEU A 135 7.96 -7.62 -14.31
CA LEU A 135 8.14 -8.96 -13.74
C LEU A 135 7.78 -8.99 -12.25
N PHE A 136 8.39 -8.11 -11.44
CA PHE A 136 8.19 -8.12 -10.00
C PHE A 136 6.80 -7.61 -9.60
N PHE A 137 6.24 -6.63 -10.31
CA PHE A 137 4.89 -6.14 -10.04
C PHE A 137 3.82 -7.14 -10.45
N THR A 138 4.06 -7.99 -11.45
CA THR A 138 3.12 -9.07 -11.77
C THR A 138 2.95 -10.02 -10.59
N ILE A 139 4.04 -10.43 -9.95
CA ILE A 139 4.00 -11.31 -8.77
C ILE A 139 3.35 -10.59 -7.58
N TYR A 140 3.69 -9.31 -7.37
CA TYR A 140 3.10 -8.49 -6.31
C TYR A 140 1.58 -8.32 -6.47
N CYS A 141 1.11 -7.93 -7.66
CA CYS A 141 -0.32 -7.76 -7.92
C CYS A 141 -1.07 -9.11 -7.81
N ALA A 142 -0.47 -10.21 -8.27
CA ALA A 142 -1.04 -11.54 -8.13
C ALA A 142 -1.26 -11.91 -6.66
N SER A 143 -0.28 -11.64 -5.78
CA SER A 143 -0.43 -11.92 -4.35
C SER A 143 -1.54 -11.08 -3.70
N GLY A 144 -1.73 -9.84 -4.13
CA GLY A 144 -2.84 -8.98 -3.70
C GLY A 144 -4.21 -9.55 -4.06
N ILE A 145 -4.37 -10.04 -5.30
CA ILE A 145 -5.62 -10.68 -5.76
C ILE A 145 -5.90 -11.96 -4.96
N VAL A 146 -4.87 -12.77 -4.69
CA VAL A 146 -4.99 -13.98 -3.85
C VAL A 146 -5.41 -13.64 -2.42
N ALA A 147 -4.81 -12.62 -1.81
CA ALA A 147 -5.18 -12.16 -0.47
C ALA A 147 -6.65 -11.69 -0.44
N GLY A 148 -7.07 -10.91 -1.44
CA GLY A 148 -8.47 -10.50 -1.61
C GLY A 148 -9.41 -11.70 -1.72
N ALA A 149 -9.10 -12.67 -2.59
CA ALA A 149 -9.92 -13.87 -2.76
C ALA A 149 -10.09 -14.66 -1.46
N ARG A 150 -9.02 -14.80 -0.66
CA ARG A 150 -9.06 -15.46 0.66
C ARG A 150 -9.92 -14.69 1.67
N LEU A 151 -9.91 -13.36 1.64
CA LEU A 151 -10.79 -12.55 2.48
C LEU A 151 -12.26 -12.74 2.12
N PHE A 152 -12.59 -12.78 0.83
CA PHE A 152 -13.96 -13.03 0.39
C PHE A 152 -14.43 -14.45 0.71
N GLU A 153 -13.54 -15.43 0.56
CA GLU A 153 -13.80 -16.82 0.94
C GLU A 153 -14.10 -16.95 2.45
N SER A 154 -13.27 -16.35 3.30
CA SER A 154 -13.44 -16.45 4.76
C SER A 154 -14.62 -15.63 5.29
N THR A 155 -14.87 -14.45 4.71
CA THR A 155 -15.86 -13.49 5.23
C THR A 155 -17.26 -13.75 4.66
N PHE A 156 -17.37 -13.95 3.36
CA PHE A 156 -18.66 -14.09 2.66
C PHE A 156 -19.00 -15.55 2.31
N GLY A 157 -18.07 -16.49 2.52
CA GLY A 157 -18.27 -17.90 2.15
C GLY A 157 -18.31 -18.14 0.64
N MET A 158 -17.80 -17.19 -0.15
CA MET A 158 -17.67 -17.33 -1.61
C MET A 158 -16.61 -18.39 -1.93
N SER A 159 -16.79 -19.17 -2.99
CA SER A 159 -15.72 -20.07 -3.43
C SER A 159 -14.47 -19.27 -3.81
N TYR A 160 -13.29 -19.77 -3.45
CA TYR A 160 -12.02 -19.12 -3.76
C TYR A 160 -11.89 -18.76 -5.25
N GLU A 161 -12.25 -19.67 -6.16
CA GLU A 161 -12.15 -19.43 -7.60
C GLU A 161 -13.05 -18.28 -8.07
N THR A 162 -14.28 -18.23 -7.58
CA THR A 162 -15.20 -17.12 -7.93
C THR A 162 -14.70 -15.80 -7.35
N ALA A 163 -14.24 -15.80 -6.10
CA ALA A 163 -13.68 -14.60 -5.47
C ALA A 163 -12.42 -14.10 -6.19
N LEU A 164 -11.56 -15.01 -6.64
CA LEU A 164 -10.34 -14.72 -7.39
C LEU A 164 -10.66 -14.08 -8.74
N TRP A 165 -11.50 -14.72 -9.56
CA TRP A 165 -11.82 -14.23 -10.90
C TRP A 165 -12.66 -12.95 -10.86
N ALA A 166 -13.65 -12.88 -9.98
CA ALA A 166 -14.47 -11.68 -9.80
C ALA A 166 -13.63 -10.51 -9.27
N GLY A 167 -12.78 -10.75 -8.28
CA GLY A 167 -11.87 -9.74 -7.73
C GLY A 167 -10.87 -9.24 -8.77
N ALA A 168 -10.27 -10.14 -9.55
CA ALA A 168 -9.36 -9.77 -10.64
C ALA A 168 -10.09 -8.93 -11.71
N ALA A 169 -11.26 -9.37 -12.17
CA ALA A 169 -12.05 -8.66 -13.16
C ALA A 169 -12.46 -7.27 -12.68
N ALA A 170 -12.97 -7.15 -11.45
CA ALA A 170 -13.33 -5.88 -10.85
C ALA A 170 -12.11 -4.93 -10.80
N THR A 171 -10.97 -5.42 -10.29
CA THR A 171 -9.72 -4.64 -10.19
C THR A 171 -9.23 -4.15 -11.55
N ILE A 172 -9.22 -5.01 -12.56
CA ILE A 172 -8.84 -4.63 -13.92
C ILE A 172 -9.80 -3.56 -14.46
N ILE A 173 -11.11 -3.79 -14.39
CA ILE A 173 -12.10 -2.87 -14.96
C ILE A 173 -11.98 -1.48 -14.34
N TYR A 174 -11.99 -1.38 -13.00
CA TYR A 174 -11.97 -0.05 -12.37
C TYR A 174 -10.61 0.65 -12.55
N THR A 175 -9.50 -0.09 -12.62
CA THR A 175 -8.17 0.49 -12.82
C THR A 175 -8.00 1.02 -14.24
N PHE A 176 -8.43 0.27 -15.25
CA PHE A 176 -8.37 0.69 -16.65
C PHE A 176 -9.31 1.87 -16.94
N VAL A 177 -10.50 1.89 -16.33
CA VAL A 177 -11.45 2.98 -16.56
C VAL A 177 -11.07 4.23 -15.79
N GLY A 178 -10.69 4.10 -14.51
CA GLY A 178 -10.56 5.25 -13.60
C GLY A 178 -9.33 6.13 -13.84
N GLY A 179 -8.20 5.56 -14.28
CA GLY A 179 -6.93 6.30 -14.36
C GLY A 179 -6.40 6.73 -12.99
N PHE A 180 -5.25 7.42 -12.97
CA PHE A 180 -4.49 7.66 -11.74
C PHE A 180 -5.23 8.49 -10.68
N LEU A 181 -5.99 9.53 -11.08
CA LEU A 181 -6.76 10.37 -10.15
C LEU A 181 -7.86 9.60 -9.43
N ALA A 182 -8.61 8.76 -10.15
CA ALA A 182 -9.64 7.94 -9.53
C ALA A 182 -9.05 7.04 -8.46
N VAL A 183 -7.94 6.36 -8.80
CA VAL A 183 -7.23 5.50 -7.84
C VAL A 183 -6.72 6.32 -6.65
N SER A 184 -6.13 7.50 -6.85
CA SER A 184 -5.63 8.31 -5.73
C SER A 184 -6.70 8.73 -4.73
N TRP A 185 -7.89 9.12 -5.22
CA TRP A 185 -8.99 9.52 -4.35
C TRP A 185 -9.63 8.32 -3.65
N THR A 186 -9.79 7.19 -4.33
CA THR A 186 -10.26 5.96 -3.69
C THR A 186 -9.28 5.48 -2.62
N ASP A 187 -7.98 5.49 -2.91
CA ASP A 187 -6.93 5.10 -1.97
C ASP A 187 -6.95 5.99 -0.71
N THR A 188 -7.22 7.29 -0.87
CA THR A 188 -7.27 8.24 0.26
C THR A 188 -8.37 7.86 1.26
N VAL A 189 -9.55 7.47 0.77
CA VAL A 189 -10.65 7.00 1.61
C VAL A 189 -10.30 5.65 2.25
N GLN A 190 -9.70 4.74 1.47
CA GLN A 190 -9.29 3.43 1.96
C GLN A 190 -8.23 3.54 3.06
N ALA A 191 -7.22 4.40 2.90
CA ALA A 191 -6.21 4.65 3.92
C ALA A 191 -6.84 5.10 5.25
N SER A 192 -7.81 6.01 5.17
CA SER A 192 -8.52 6.51 6.34
C SER A 192 -9.29 5.39 7.05
N LEU A 193 -9.98 4.53 6.30
CA LEU A 193 -10.68 3.36 6.85
C LEU A 193 -9.70 2.32 7.43
N MET A 194 -8.56 2.11 6.79
CA MET A 194 -7.52 1.19 7.25
C MET A 194 -6.90 1.66 8.57
N ILE A 195 -6.56 2.94 8.70
CA ILE A 195 -6.03 3.52 9.94
C ILE A 195 -7.04 3.28 11.07
N PHE A 196 -8.32 3.56 10.83
CA PHE A 196 -9.37 3.31 11.82
C PHE A 196 -9.45 1.82 12.21
N ALA A 197 -9.42 0.91 11.24
CA ALA A 197 -9.47 -0.53 11.48
C ALA A 197 -8.24 -1.04 12.26
N LEU A 198 -7.05 -0.56 11.93
CA LEU A 198 -5.78 -0.93 12.58
C LEU A 198 -5.71 -0.47 14.04
N ILE A 199 -6.40 0.60 14.40
CA ILE A 199 -6.49 1.07 15.79
C ILE A 199 -7.63 0.37 16.53
N LEU A 200 -8.82 0.31 15.92
CA LEU A 200 -10.01 -0.24 16.56
C LEU A 200 -9.88 -1.73 16.85
N THR A 201 -9.36 -2.51 15.91
CA THR A 201 -9.27 -3.97 16.03
C THR A 201 -8.47 -4.42 17.26
N PRO A 202 -7.19 -4.00 17.46
CA PRO A 202 -6.44 -4.42 18.64
C PRO A 202 -7.06 -3.91 19.94
N VAL A 203 -7.64 -2.70 19.96
CA VAL A 203 -8.34 -2.17 21.16
C VAL A 203 -9.51 -3.08 21.55
N MET A 204 -10.36 -3.45 20.58
CA MET A 204 -11.51 -4.32 20.82
C MET A 204 -11.08 -5.73 21.27
N VAL A 205 -10.02 -6.27 20.67
CA VAL A 205 -9.47 -7.58 21.06
C VAL A 205 -8.95 -7.54 22.50
N VAL A 206 -8.14 -6.54 22.86
CA VAL A 206 -7.58 -6.39 24.21
C VAL A 206 -8.70 -6.26 25.27
N ILE A 207 -9.73 -5.45 24.99
CA ILE A 207 -10.89 -5.32 25.89
C ILE A 207 -11.62 -6.66 26.03
N SER A 208 -11.84 -7.38 24.92
CA SER A 208 -12.57 -8.65 24.93
C SER A 208 -11.87 -9.78 25.70
N VAL A 209 -10.54 -9.72 25.81
CA VAL A 209 -9.72 -10.72 26.52
C VAL A 209 -9.62 -10.43 28.03
N GLY A 210 -10.04 -9.25 28.49
CA GLY A 210 -9.96 -8.84 29.90
C GLY A 210 -8.96 -7.71 30.19
N GLY A 211 -8.31 -7.19 29.14
CA GLY A 211 -7.33 -6.11 29.22
C GLY A 211 -5.93 -6.53 28.78
N PHE A 212 -4.98 -5.60 28.91
CA PHE A 212 -3.62 -5.80 28.40
C PHE A 212 -2.84 -6.88 29.16
N GLY A 213 -3.04 -6.97 30.49
CA GLY A 213 -2.42 -8.00 31.33
C GLY A 213 -2.82 -9.41 30.87
N ASP A 214 -4.12 -9.68 30.85
CA ASP A 214 -4.70 -10.97 30.43
C ASP A 214 -4.32 -11.31 28.98
N SER A 215 -4.28 -10.30 28.09
CA SER A 215 -3.81 -10.49 26.71
C SER A 215 -2.36 -11.00 26.66
N LEU A 216 -1.46 -10.44 27.46
CA LEU A 216 -0.07 -10.91 27.53
C LEU A 216 0.02 -12.33 28.12
N GLU A 217 -0.81 -12.67 29.08
CA GLU A 217 -0.86 -14.03 29.64
C GLU A 217 -1.30 -15.04 28.59
N VAL A 218 -2.35 -14.75 27.82
CA VAL A 218 -2.81 -15.60 26.70
C VAL A 218 -1.68 -15.81 25.68
N ILE A 219 -0.92 -14.77 25.34
CA ILE A 219 0.22 -14.89 24.41
C ILE A 219 1.31 -15.79 25.00
N LYS A 220 1.65 -15.59 26.28
CA LYS A 220 2.68 -16.37 27.00
C LYS A 220 2.29 -17.84 27.17
N GLN A 221 1.00 -18.15 27.31
CA GLN A 221 0.50 -19.52 27.36
C GLN A 221 0.78 -20.29 26.06
N LYS A 222 0.74 -19.62 24.90
CA LYS A 222 1.15 -20.22 23.62
C LYS A 222 2.66 -20.47 23.57
N SER A 223 3.45 -19.46 23.95
CA SER A 223 4.88 -19.58 24.18
C SER A 223 5.38 -18.31 24.86
N ILE A 224 6.13 -18.45 25.96
CA ILE A 224 6.72 -17.32 26.69
C ILE A 224 7.62 -16.49 25.78
N GLU A 225 8.31 -17.13 24.85
CA GLU A 225 9.22 -16.45 23.94
C GLU A 225 8.48 -15.59 22.90
N ASN A 226 7.16 -15.76 22.69
CA ASN A 226 6.41 -14.96 21.71
C ASN A 226 6.28 -13.48 22.11
N VAL A 227 6.61 -13.12 23.35
CA VAL A 227 6.71 -11.72 23.80
C VAL A 227 8.14 -11.18 23.79
N ASP A 228 9.13 -12.00 23.41
CA ASP A 228 10.52 -11.59 23.27
C ASP A 228 10.80 -11.15 21.81
N MET A 229 11.12 -9.87 21.64
CA MET A 229 11.46 -9.30 20.33
C MET A 229 12.79 -9.79 19.76
N LEU A 230 13.63 -10.44 20.57
CA LEU A 230 14.94 -10.97 20.17
C LEU A 230 14.93 -12.49 20.00
N LYS A 231 13.79 -13.15 20.23
CA LYS A 231 13.63 -14.60 20.14
C LYS A 231 14.21 -15.15 18.85
N GLY A 232 15.25 -15.98 18.97
CA GLY A 232 15.85 -16.69 17.84
C GLY A 232 16.54 -15.79 16.81
N LEU A 233 16.72 -14.50 17.11
CA LEU A 233 17.32 -13.53 16.20
C LEU A 233 18.75 -13.21 16.61
N ASN A 234 19.67 -13.31 15.66
CA ASN A 234 20.99 -12.70 15.75
C ASN A 234 20.97 -11.31 15.08
N PHE A 235 22.08 -10.58 15.20
CA PHE A 235 22.21 -9.24 14.61
C PHE A 235 21.90 -9.21 13.11
N VAL A 236 22.35 -10.21 12.34
CA VAL A 236 22.11 -10.30 10.90
C VAL A 236 20.62 -10.49 10.59
N ALA A 237 19.93 -11.32 11.38
CA ALA A 237 18.50 -11.54 11.24
C ALA A 237 17.70 -10.25 11.49
N ILE A 238 18.03 -9.49 12.55
CA ILE A 238 17.37 -8.21 12.85
C ILE A 238 17.54 -7.23 11.69
N ILE A 239 18.77 -7.06 11.18
CA ILE A 239 19.03 -6.17 10.04
C ILE A 239 18.30 -6.64 8.79
N SER A 240 18.17 -7.97 8.58
CA SER A 240 17.45 -8.53 7.44
C SER A 240 15.95 -8.25 7.51
N LEU A 241 15.33 -8.36 8.69
CA LEU A 241 13.92 -7.98 8.93
C LEU A 241 13.71 -6.48 8.72
N MET A 242 14.61 -5.65 9.26
CA MET A 242 14.54 -4.20 9.07
C MET A 242 14.76 -3.78 7.61
N GLY A 243 15.52 -4.57 6.85
CA GLY A 243 15.85 -4.32 5.44
C GLY A 243 14.64 -4.23 4.50
N TRP A 244 13.47 -4.73 4.92
CA TRP A 244 12.21 -4.54 4.19
C TRP A 244 11.91 -3.06 3.92
N GLY A 245 12.29 -2.16 4.84
CA GLY A 245 12.16 -0.71 4.67
C GLY A 245 12.94 -0.14 3.49
N LEU A 246 13.95 -0.83 2.97
CA LEU A 246 14.66 -0.38 1.77
C LEU A 246 13.80 -0.53 0.50
N GLY A 247 12.76 -1.36 0.53
CA GLY A 247 11.84 -1.54 -0.60
C GLY A 247 11.15 -0.24 -1.03
N TYR A 248 10.85 0.66 -0.10
CA TYR A 248 10.17 1.93 -0.36
C TYR A 248 10.86 2.82 -1.42
N PHE A 249 12.19 2.73 -1.52
CA PHE A 249 13.00 3.52 -2.44
C PHE A 249 12.91 3.05 -3.89
N GLY A 250 12.41 1.83 -4.11
CA GLY A 250 12.35 1.20 -5.44
C GLY A 250 10.93 0.87 -5.90
N GLN A 251 9.90 1.10 -5.08
CA GLN A 251 8.54 0.71 -5.38
C GLN A 251 7.85 1.74 -6.33
N PRO A 252 7.65 1.42 -7.63
CA PRO A 252 7.13 2.36 -8.62
C PRO A 252 5.75 2.93 -8.30
N HIS A 253 4.85 2.14 -7.72
CA HIS A 253 3.50 2.62 -7.35
C HIS A 253 3.53 3.72 -6.27
N ILE A 254 4.40 3.61 -5.24
CA ILE A 254 4.61 4.65 -4.23
C ILE A 254 5.30 5.86 -4.86
N LEU A 255 6.41 5.62 -5.59
CA LEU A 255 7.18 6.68 -6.21
C LEU A 255 6.37 7.48 -7.24
N ALA A 256 5.43 6.85 -7.94
CA ALA A 256 4.49 7.52 -8.83
C ALA A 256 3.59 8.51 -8.07
N ARG A 257 3.23 8.25 -6.81
CA ARG A 257 2.48 9.22 -5.97
C ARG A 257 3.32 10.46 -5.69
N PHE A 258 4.63 10.31 -5.44
CA PHE A 258 5.52 11.45 -5.28
C PHE A 258 5.67 12.25 -6.58
N MET A 259 5.73 11.57 -7.73
CA MET A 259 5.76 12.22 -9.04
C MET A 259 4.48 13.01 -9.32
N ALA A 260 3.33 12.51 -8.87
CA ALA A 260 2.02 13.13 -9.08
C ALA A 260 1.65 14.25 -8.07
N ALA A 261 2.46 14.47 -7.04
CA ALA A 261 2.26 15.61 -6.13
C ALA A 261 2.26 16.94 -6.91
N ASP A 262 1.52 17.94 -6.46
CA ASP A 262 1.47 19.24 -7.15
C ASP A 262 2.82 19.98 -7.16
N SER A 263 3.58 19.84 -6.09
CA SER A 263 4.78 20.59 -5.82
C SER A 263 5.64 19.89 -4.78
N HIS A 264 6.91 20.27 -4.72
CA HIS A 264 7.78 19.83 -3.63
C HIS A 264 7.26 20.28 -2.25
N HIS A 265 6.64 21.45 -2.14
CA HIS A 265 6.08 21.95 -0.89
C HIS A 265 4.96 21.04 -0.36
N SER A 266 4.11 20.53 -1.24
CA SER A 266 3.08 19.56 -0.85
C SER A 266 3.67 18.26 -0.32
N ILE A 267 4.86 17.85 -0.77
CA ILE A 267 5.54 16.69 -0.18
C ILE A 267 6.03 17.01 1.24
N VAL A 268 6.56 18.22 1.48
CA VAL A 268 6.97 18.63 2.83
C VAL A 268 5.78 18.68 3.79
N HIS A 269 4.64 19.21 3.34
CA HIS A 269 3.41 19.24 4.14
C HIS A 269 2.79 17.84 4.32
N ALA A 270 2.88 16.97 3.31
CA ALA A 270 2.43 15.58 3.39
C ALA A 270 3.14 14.82 4.54
N VAL A 271 4.44 15.03 4.72
CA VAL A 271 5.23 14.43 5.82
C VAL A 271 4.82 14.96 7.19
N ALA A 272 4.35 16.20 7.29
CA ALA A 272 3.85 16.75 8.56
C ALA A 272 2.42 16.27 8.90
N SER A 273 1.68 15.80 7.90
CA SER A 273 0.30 15.31 8.03
C SER A 273 0.17 13.78 8.09
N ALA A 274 1.26 13.05 7.83
CA ALA A 274 1.35 11.59 7.85
C ALA A 274 1.99 11.12 9.16
#